data_AF-F3G7G1-F1
#
_entry.id   AF-F3G7G1-F1
#
_cell.length_a   1.000
_cell.length_b   1.000
_cell.length_c   1.000
_cell.angle_alpha   90.00
_cell.angle_beta   90.00
_cell.angle_gamma   90.00
#
_symmetry.space_group_name_H-M   'P 1'
#
loop_
_entity.id
_entity.type
_entity.pdbx_description
1 polymer ?
#
loop_
_entity_poly.entity_id
_entity_poly.type
_entity_poly.pdbx_seq_one_letter_code
_entity_poly.pdbx_strand_id
1 'polypeptide(L)'
;MKLSPLNRRRFERFKANRRGWWSLWLFLILFGLSLGAELIANDKPLAVRYDGSWYFPVFERYPETTFGGEFPLEANYKSPYIKELLAAKDGWTLWAPIPFSYQSINYDLKVPAPAPPSRENLLGTDDQGRDVLARVIYGFRISVLFALTLTILSSIIGVIAGALQGFY
;
A
#
# COMPACT_ATOMS: atom_id res chain seq x y z
N MET A 1 -11.98 -28.89 12.28
CA MET A 1 -12.16 -28.67 13.74
C MET A 1 -13.63 -28.39 14.05
N LYS A 2 -14.28 -29.13 14.96
CA LYS A 2 -15.65 -28.82 15.42
C LYS A 2 -15.57 -27.80 16.57
N LEU A 3 -16.23 -26.65 16.43
CA LEU A 3 -16.28 -25.64 17.50
C LEU A 3 -17.04 -26.17 18.73
N SER A 4 -16.58 -25.81 19.94
CA SER A 4 -17.31 -26.11 21.17
C SER A 4 -18.72 -25.47 21.15
N PRO A 5 -19.72 -26.04 21.85
CA PRO A 5 -21.08 -25.49 21.88
C PRO A 5 -21.14 -24.02 22.32
N LEU A 6 -20.27 -23.61 23.25
CA LEU A 6 -20.17 -22.23 23.72
C LEU A 6 -19.62 -21.30 22.64
N ASN A 7 -18.53 -21.69 21.97
CA ASN A 7 -17.93 -20.88 20.91
C ASN A 7 -18.84 -20.77 19.69
N ARG A 8 -19.60 -21.83 19.38
CA ARG A 8 -20.64 -21.78 18.35
C ARG A 8 -21.71 -20.74 18.68
N ARG A 9 -22.23 -20.73 19.91
CA ARG A 9 -23.23 -19.72 20.34
C ARG A 9 -22.67 -18.29 20.26
N ARG A 10 -21.42 -18.06 20.67
CA ARG A 10 -20.76 -16.75 20.56
C ARG A 10 -20.62 -16.31 19.09
N PHE A 11 -20.23 -17.23 18.22
CA PHE A 11 -20.09 -16.95 16.78
C PHE A 11 -21.43 -16.65 16.11
N GLU A 12 -22.49 -17.39 16.43
CA GLU A 12 -23.84 -17.10 15.93
C GLU A 12 -24.35 -15.73 16.42
N ARG A 13 -24.11 -15.38 17.70
CA ARG A 13 -24.44 -14.05 18.23
C ARG A 13 -23.69 -12.93 17.50
N PHE A 14 -22.42 -13.13 17.18
CA PHE A 14 -21.64 -12.16 16.41
C PHE A 14 -22.18 -12.00 14.99
N LYS A 15 -22.48 -13.10 14.28
CA LYS A 15 -23.09 -13.05 12.94
C LYS A 15 -24.48 -12.40 12.93
N ALA A 16 -25.25 -12.57 14.01
CA ALA A 16 -26.54 -11.88 14.17
C ALA A 16 -26.40 -10.36 14.31
N ASN A 17 -25.26 -9.85 14.82
CA ASN A 17 -24.96 -8.44 14.84
C ASN A 17 -24.50 -7.96 13.45
N ARG A 18 -25.45 -7.55 12.62
CA ARG A 18 -25.21 -7.12 11.24
C ARG A 18 -24.15 -6.02 11.12
N ARG A 19 -24.15 -5.04 12.03
CA ARG A 19 -23.17 -3.92 11.99
C ARG A 19 -21.77 -4.44 12.23
N GLY A 20 -21.58 -5.23 13.29
CA GLY A 20 -20.28 -5.84 13.60
C GLY A 20 -19.78 -6.77 12.49
N TRP A 21 -20.67 -7.55 11.89
CA TRP A 21 -20.34 -8.45 10.78
C TRP A 21 -19.86 -7.69 9.54
N TRP A 22 -20.60 -6.65 9.11
CA TRP A 22 -20.21 -5.84 7.95
C TRP A 22 -18.94 -5.01 8.22
N SER A 23 -18.79 -4.44 9.41
CA SER A 23 -17.57 -3.73 9.79
C SER A 23 -16.34 -4.63 9.76
N LEU A 24 -16.46 -5.89 10.19
CA LEU A 24 -15.37 -6.87 10.08
C LEU A 24 -14.98 -7.10 8.62
N TRP A 25 -15.94 -7.35 7.75
CA TRP A 25 -15.65 -7.56 6.32
C TRP A 25 -15.04 -6.34 5.66
N LEU A 26 -15.59 -5.15 5.91
CA LEU A 26 -15.02 -3.90 5.40
C LEU A 26 -13.58 -3.73 5.87
N PHE A 27 -13.33 -3.94 7.16
CA PHE A 27 -11.99 -3.88 7.73
C PHE A 27 -11.04 -4.89 7.09
N LEU A 28 -11.46 -6.15 6.94
CA LEU A 28 -10.64 -7.21 6.33
C LEU A 28 -10.32 -6.90 4.86
N ILE A 29 -11.28 -6.36 4.11
CA ILE A 29 -11.07 -5.98 2.71
C ILE A 29 -10.08 -4.81 2.64
N LEU A 30 -10.31 -3.74 3.41
CA LEU A 30 -9.40 -2.58 3.43
C LEU A 30 -7.99 -2.98 3.88
N PHE A 31 -7.88 -3.87 4.87
CA PHE A 31 -6.59 -4.36 5.35
C PHE A 31 -5.91 -5.26 4.33
N GLY A 32 -6.65 -6.17 3.68
CA GLY A 32 -6.13 -6.99 2.59
C GLY A 32 -5.62 -6.17 1.42
N LEU A 33 -6.35 -5.12 1.03
CA LEU A 33 -5.93 -4.18 0.00
C LEU A 33 -4.70 -3.37 0.44
N SER A 34 -4.65 -2.91 1.68
CA SER A 34 -3.53 -2.12 2.17
C SER A 34 -2.24 -2.93 2.31
N LEU A 35 -2.32 -4.25 2.54
CA LEU A 35 -1.15 -5.14 2.50
C LEU A 35 -0.45 -5.09 1.13
N GLY A 36 -1.21 -5.02 0.04
CA GLY A 36 -0.72 -4.83 -1.34
C GLY A 36 -0.73 -3.38 -1.81
N ALA A 37 -0.46 -2.42 -0.93
CA ALA A 37 -0.51 -0.98 -1.25
C ALA A 37 0.33 -0.61 -2.47
N GLU A 38 1.47 -1.29 -2.70
CA GLU A 38 2.37 -1.08 -3.85
C GLU A 38 1.71 -1.43 -5.20
N LEU A 39 0.61 -2.18 -5.21
CA LEU A 39 -0.17 -2.47 -6.42
C LEU A 39 -1.25 -1.42 -6.69
N ILE A 40 -1.64 -0.68 -5.65
CA ILE A 40 -2.75 0.28 -5.68
C ILE A 40 -2.23 1.72 -5.80
N ALA A 41 -1.18 2.04 -5.06
CA ALA A 41 -0.56 3.34 -4.93
C ALA A 41 0.96 3.22 -5.05
N ASN A 42 1.49 3.54 -6.23
CA ASN A 42 2.91 3.40 -6.54
C ASN A 42 3.37 4.46 -7.53
N ASP A 43 4.59 4.99 -7.33
CA ASP A 43 5.21 5.98 -8.21
C ASP A 43 5.93 5.37 -9.41
N LYS A 44 5.96 4.04 -9.49
CA LYS A 44 6.46 3.26 -10.62
C LYS A 44 5.36 2.47 -11.30
N PRO A 45 5.50 2.17 -12.60
CA PRO A 45 4.60 1.23 -13.26
C PRO A 45 4.72 -0.17 -12.65
N LEU A 46 3.60 -0.87 -12.60
CA LEU A 46 3.50 -2.27 -12.19
C LEU A 46 4.22 -3.20 -13.16
N ALA A 47 4.09 -2.91 -14.46
CA ALA A 47 4.74 -3.67 -15.52
C ALA A 47 5.16 -2.74 -16.66
N VAL A 48 6.30 -3.06 -17.27
CA VAL A 48 6.82 -2.40 -18.47
C VAL A 48 7.21 -3.47 -19.47
N ARG A 49 6.77 -3.34 -20.71
CA ARG A 49 7.25 -4.13 -21.83
C ARG A 49 8.19 -3.27 -22.66
N TYR A 50 9.43 -3.69 -22.80
CA TYR A 50 10.46 -2.97 -23.56
C TYR A 50 11.33 -3.97 -24.32
N ASP A 51 11.55 -3.72 -25.61
CA ASP A 51 12.38 -4.57 -26.48
C ASP A 51 12.01 -6.07 -26.44
N GLY A 52 10.71 -6.36 -26.43
CA GLY A 52 10.18 -7.73 -26.34
C GLY A 52 10.22 -8.39 -24.96
N SER A 53 10.85 -7.76 -23.96
CA SER A 53 11.00 -8.29 -22.60
C SER A 53 10.06 -7.61 -21.60
N TRP A 54 9.67 -8.35 -20.56
CA TRP A 54 8.83 -7.86 -19.46
C TRP A 54 9.68 -7.49 -18.26
N TYR A 55 9.40 -6.33 -17.69
CA TYR A 55 10.01 -5.79 -16.48
C TYR A 55 8.90 -5.46 -15.48
N PHE A 56 9.17 -5.68 -14.18
CA PHE A 56 8.19 -5.42 -13.11
C PHE A 56 8.75 -4.44 -12.07
N PRO A 57 8.77 -3.13 -12.36
CA PRO A 57 9.42 -2.12 -11.51
C PRO A 57 8.82 -1.97 -10.11
N VAL A 58 7.62 -2.53 -9.87
CA VAL A 58 7.00 -2.61 -8.55
C VAL A 58 7.77 -3.52 -7.60
N PHE A 59 8.44 -4.56 -8.10
CA PHE A 59 9.19 -5.53 -7.28
C PHE A 59 10.70 -5.33 -7.34
N GLU A 60 11.21 -4.83 -8.46
CA GLU A 60 12.64 -4.69 -8.70
C GLU A 60 13.00 -3.28 -9.18
N ARG A 61 14.20 -2.83 -8.83
CA ARG A 61 14.73 -1.54 -9.29
C ARG A 61 15.55 -1.77 -10.55
N TYR A 62 15.16 -1.10 -11.63
CA TYR A 62 15.89 -1.15 -12.89
C TYR A 62 16.62 0.17 -13.12
N PRO A 63 17.91 0.12 -13.50
CA PRO A 63 18.63 1.32 -13.89
C PRO A 63 18.16 1.86 -15.24
N GLU A 64 18.36 3.15 -15.50
CA GLU A 64 18.01 3.81 -16.77
C GLU A 64 18.67 3.14 -17.98
N THR A 65 19.90 2.62 -17.81
CA THR A 65 20.61 1.84 -18.83
C THR A 65 19.85 0.62 -19.35
N THR A 66 18.94 0.06 -18.56
CA THR A 66 18.04 -1.05 -18.98
C THR A 66 17.14 -0.62 -20.14
N PHE A 67 16.72 0.64 -20.13
CA PHE A 67 15.81 1.22 -21.13
C PHE A 67 16.54 2.08 -22.16
N GLY A 68 17.87 1.95 -22.25
CA GLY A 68 18.70 2.72 -23.19
C GLY A 68 19.18 4.09 -22.66
N GLY A 69 19.06 4.34 -21.36
CA GLY A 69 19.60 5.54 -20.71
C GLY A 69 21.11 5.47 -20.47
N GLU A 70 21.70 6.60 -20.10
CA GLU A 70 23.16 6.74 -19.98
C GLU A 70 23.70 6.40 -18.59
N PHE A 71 22.90 6.59 -17.53
CA PHE A 71 23.36 6.50 -16.15
C PHE A 71 22.89 5.21 -15.45
N PRO A 72 23.71 4.59 -14.59
CA PRO A 72 23.32 3.46 -13.75
C PRO A 72 22.46 3.89 -12.54
N LEU A 73 21.63 4.92 -12.72
CA LEU A 73 20.69 5.42 -11.73
C LEU A 73 19.35 4.73 -11.90
N GLU A 74 18.56 4.66 -10.83
CA GLU A 74 17.22 4.09 -10.87
C GLU A 74 16.31 4.86 -11.82
N ALA A 75 15.63 4.14 -12.72
CA ALA A 75 14.83 4.76 -13.76
C ALA A 75 13.65 5.56 -13.20
N ASN A 76 13.60 6.86 -13.52
CA ASN A 76 12.44 7.70 -13.24
C ASN A 76 11.42 7.60 -14.39
N TYR A 77 10.50 6.65 -14.29
CA TYR A 77 9.44 6.39 -15.28
C TYR A 77 8.46 7.56 -15.50
N LYS A 78 8.43 8.56 -14.62
CA LYS A 78 7.62 9.76 -14.80
C LYS A 78 8.33 10.83 -15.63
N SER A 79 9.66 10.78 -15.71
CA SER A 79 10.46 11.76 -16.45
C SER A 79 10.14 11.72 -17.95
N PRO A 80 10.14 12.87 -18.65
CA PRO A 80 10.00 12.89 -20.10
C PRO A 80 11.07 12.03 -20.80
N TYR A 81 12.30 12.06 -20.29
CA TYR A 81 13.44 11.30 -20.83
C TYR A 81 13.17 9.79 -20.90
N ILE A 82 12.77 9.16 -19.78
CA ILE A 82 12.48 7.71 -19.78
C ILE A 82 11.24 7.39 -20.61
N LYS A 83 10.23 8.28 -20.64
CA LYS A 83 9.05 8.08 -21.48
C LYS A 83 9.41 8.07 -22.97
N GLU A 84 10.31 8.97 -23.41
CA GLU A 84 10.81 9.00 -24.78
C GLU A 84 11.60 7.73 -25.12
N LEU A 85 12.50 7.28 -24.23
CA LEU A 85 13.26 6.05 -24.41
C LEU A 85 12.37 4.81 -24.53
N LEU A 86 11.35 4.70 -23.68
CA LEU A 86 10.36 3.63 -23.77
C LEU A 86 9.56 3.72 -25.07
N ALA A 87 9.09 4.92 -25.46
CA ALA A 87 8.33 5.13 -26.67
C ALA A 87 9.13 4.83 -27.94
N ALA A 88 10.44 5.09 -27.95
CA ALA A 88 11.33 4.83 -29.08
C ALA A 88 11.39 3.35 -29.49
N LYS A 89 11.01 2.41 -28.60
CA LYS A 89 10.91 0.98 -28.88
C LYS A 89 9.50 0.41 -28.65
N ASP A 90 8.46 1.21 -28.87
CA ASP A 90 7.05 0.82 -28.69
C ASP A 90 6.76 0.22 -27.29
N GLY A 91 7.40 0.80 -26.27
CA GLY A 91 7.29 0.35 -24.90
C GLY A 91 5.89 0.53 -24.33
N TRP A 92 5.38 -0.51 -23.66
CA TRP A 92 4.08 -0.48 -23.00
C TRP A 92 4.27 -0.37 -21.48
N THR A 93 3.42 0.40 -20.81
CA THR A 93 3.48 0.56 -19.35
C THR A 93 2.11 0.36 -18.71
N LEU A 94 2.06 -0.36 -17.59
CA LEU A 94 0.89 -0.52 -16.74
C LEU A 94 1.13 0.22 -15.43
N TRP A 95 0.30 1.21 -15.12
CA TRP A 95 0.41 1.98 -13.89
C TRP A 95 -0.56 1.50 -12.81
N ALA A 96 -0.20 1.75 -11.56
CA ALA A 96 -1.12 1.62 -10.44
C ALA A 96 -2.27 2.65 -10.58
N PRO A 97 -3.48 2.36 -10.06
CA PRO A 97 -4.60 3.30 -10.09
C PRO A 97 -4.26 4.67 -9.48
N ILE A 98 -3.43 4.69 -8.44
CA ILE A 98 -2.85 5.90 -7.87
C ILE A 98 -1.37 5.90 -8.25
N PRO A 99 -0.94 6.70 -9.24
CA PRO A 99 0.45 6.70 -9.71
C PRO A 99 1.37 7.47 -8.75
N PHE A 100 1.19 7.34 -7.44
CA PHE A 100 1.98 8.01 -6.41
C PHE A 100 2.27 7.04 -5.27
N SER A 101 3.53 7.00 -4.80
CA SER A 101 3.89 6.36 -3.54
C SER A 101 3.71 7.33 -2.38
N TYR A 102 3.69 6.79 -1.14
CA TYR A 102 3.55 7.60 0.08
C TYR A 102 4.65 8.64 0.31
N GLN A 103 5.80 8.52 -0.37
CA GLN A 103 6.91 9.48 -0.29
C GLN A 103 7.04 10.36 -1.53
N SER A 104 6.43 9.97 -2.65
CA SER A 104 6.55 10.67 -3.91
C SER A 104 5.95 12.07 -3.84
N ILE A 105 6.74 13.06 -4.28
CA ILE A 105 6.32 14.46 -4.36
C ILE A 105 5.74 14.70 -5.75
N ASN A 106 4.57 15.32 -5.83
CA ASN A 106 4.00 15.79 -7.09
C ASN A 106 4.62 17.15 -7.43
N TYR A 107 5.53 17.19 -8.41
CA TYR A 107 6.16 18.43 -8.87
C TYR A 107 5.30 19.17 -9.90
N ASP A 108 4.24 18.55 -10.43
CA ASP A 108 3.38 19.09 -11.48
C ASP A 108 2.16 19.86 -10.91
N LEU A 109 2.20 20.22 -9.63
CA LEU A 109 1.13 20.94 -8.95
C LEU A 109 0.92 22.34 -9.54
N LYS A 110 -0.34 22.66 -9.87
CA LYS A 110 -0.73 23.98 -10.40
C LYS A 110 -0.89 25.06 -9.33
N VAL A 111 -0.94 24.66 -8.07
CA VAL A 111 -1.08 25.54 -6.90
C VAL A 111 -0.03 25.16 -5.86
N PRO A 112 0.39 26.09 -4.99
CA PRO A 112 1.31 25.76 -3.90
C PRO A 112 0.76 24.66 -3.00
N ALA A 113 1.65 23.82 -2.48
CA ALA A 113 1.30 22.84 -1.45
C ALA A 113 0.90 23.57 -0.15
N PRO A 114 -0.10 23.06 0.61
CA PRO A 114 -0.96 21.91 0.30
C PRO A 114 -2.01 22.23 -0.78
N ALA A 115 -2.12 21.36 -1.78
CA ALA A 115 -3.11 21.49 -2.85
C ALA A 115 -4.45 20.82 -2.47
N PRO A 116 -5.60 21.39 -2.86
CA PRO A 116 -6.91 20.80 -2.61
C PRO A 116 -7.12 19.51 -3.44
N PRO A 117 -8.15 18.70 -3.11
CA PRO A 117 -8.51 17.50 -3.87
C PRO A 117 -8.66 17.76 -5.38
N SER A 118 -8.05 16.88 -6.19
CA SER A 118 -8.04 16.96 -7.64
C SER A 118 -8.18 15.57 -8.28
N ARG A 119 -8.28 15.50 -9.61
CA ARG A 119 -8.31 14.21 -10.33
C ARG A 119 -6.97 13.46 -10.26
N GLU A 120 -5.86 14.18 -10.11
CA GLU A 120 -4.53 13.59 -9.97
C GLU A 120 -4.29 13.15 -8.52
N ASN A 121 -4.65 14.01 -7.55
CA ASN A 121 -4.53 13.74 -6.13
C ASN A 121 -5.92 13.75 -5.48
N LEU A 122 -6.57 12.57 -5.39
CA LEU A 122 -7.99 12.43 -5.03
C LEU A 122 -8.36 13.03 -3.67
N LEU A 123 -7.43 13.05 -2.71
CA LEU A 123 -7.62 13.67 -1.39
C LEU A 123 -6.75 14.94 -1.20
N GLY A 124 -6.14 15.43 -2.27
CA GLY A 124 -5.20 16.56 -2.25
C GLY A 124 -3.79 16.15 -1.86
N THR A 125 -2.95 17.14 -1.58
CA THR A 125 -1.57 16.93 -1.15
C THR A 125 -1.31 17.45 0.26
N ASP A 126 -0.28 16.92 0.90
CA ASP A 126 0.26 17.50 2.13
C ASP A 126 1.08 18.78 1.86
N ASP A 127 1.67 19.34 2.91
CA ASP A 127 2.53 20.53 2.90
C ASP A 127 3.82 20.36 2.08
N GLN A 128 4.22 19.11 1.78
CA GLN A 128 5.38 18.78 0.95
C GLN A 128 4.99 18.42 -0.49
N GLY A 129 3.70 18.46 -0.84
CA GLY A 129 3.21 18.11 -2.17
C GLY A 129 3.07 16.61 -2.43
N ARG A 130 3.04 15.76 -1.38
CA ARG A 130 2.82 14.32 -1.53
C ARG A 130 1.34 13.98 -1.53
N ASP A 131 0.97 12.90 -2.23
CA ASP A 131 -0.41 12.46 -2.34
C ASP A 131 -0.98 11.95 -0.99
N VAL A 132 -2.06 12.57 -0.52
CA VAL A 132 -2.68 12.23 0.77
C VAL A 132 -3.33 10.85 0.75
N LEU A 133 -3.94 10.44 -0.37
CA LEU A 133 -4.64 9.16 -0.46
C LEU A 133 -3.65 7.98 -0.36
N ALA A 134 -2.54 8.04 -1.10
CA ALA A 134 -1.45 7.10 -0.98
C ALA A 134 -0.95 7.04 0.46
N ARG A 135 -0.70 8.19 1.10
CA ARG A 135 -0.26 8.22 2.51
C ARG A 135 -1.27 7.59 3.47
N VAL A 136 -2.57 7.75 3.26
CA VAL A 136 -3.62 7.12 4.07
C VAL A 136 -3.62 5.59 3.89
N ILE A 137 -3.49 5.08 2.66
CA ILE A 137 -3.45 3.63 2.39
C ILE A 137 -2.25 2.98 3.10
N TYR A 138 -1.05 3.56 2.92
CA TYR A 138 0.17 3.06 3.54
C TYR A 138 0.16 3.24 5.06
N GLY A 139 -0.34 4.38 5.55
CA GLY A 139 -0.49 4.65 6.97
C GLY A 139 -1.44 3.67 7.66
N PHE A 140 -2.59 3.38 7.04
CA PHE A 140 -3.53 2.38 7.53
C PHE A 140 -2.90 0.99 7.66
N ARG A 141 -2.12 0.54 6.66
CA ARG A 141 -1.35 -0.71 6.74
C ARG A 141 -0.45 -0.73 7.97
N ILE A 142 0.38 0.30 8.15
CA ILE A 142 1.36 0.36 9.24
C ILE A 142 0.64 0.37 10.59
N SER A 143 -0.40 1.18 10.75
CA SER A 143 -1.17 1.28 12.00
C SER A 143 -1.81 -0.05 12.40
N VAL A 144 -2.42 -0.77 11.46
CA VAL A 144 -3.05 -2.06 11.75
C VAL A 144 -2.02 -3.13 12.08
N LEU A 145 -0.93 -3.24 11.30
CA LEU A 145 0.15 -4.20 11.58
C LEU A 145 0.79 -3.95 12.95
N PHE A 146 1.01 -2.68 13.29
CA PHE A 146 1.54 -2.29 14.59
C PHE A 146 0.60 -2.69 15.72
N ALA A 147 -0.70 -2.35 15.62
CA ALA A 147 -1.69 -2.68 16.64
C ALA A 147 -1.83 -4.19 16.86
N LEU A 148 -1.87 -4.98 15.78
CA LEU A 148 -1.92 -6.45 15.85
C LEU A 148 -0.67 -7.02 16.52
N THR A 149 0.51 -6.55 16.12
CA THR A 149 1.79 -7.02 16.69
C THR A 149 1.87 -6.70 18.17
N LEU A 150 1.55 -5.45 18.56
CA LEU A 150 1.55 -5.02 19.95
C LEU A 150 0.57 -5.84 20.80
N THR A 151 -0.65 -6.06 20.30
CA THR A 151 -1.67 -6.85 21.02
C THR A 151 -1.20 -8.27 21.28
N ILE A 152 -0.60 -8.93 20.27
CA ILE A 152 -0.09 -10.30 20.41
C ILE A 152 1.04 -10.35 21.44
N LEU A 153 2.04 -9.47 21.32
CA LEU A 153 3.18 -9.45 22.23
C LEU A 153 2.77 -9.11 23.67
N SER A 154 1.94 -8.08 23.86
CA SER A 154 1.40 -7.72 25.17
C SER A 154 0.56 -8.84 25.78
N SER A 155 -0.21 -9.57 24.98
CA SER A 155 -0.99 -10.72 25.46
C SER A 155 -0.08 -11.85 25.93
N ILE A 156 0.99 -12.16 25.19
CA ILE A 156 1.97 -13.19 25.59
C ILE A 156 2.62 -12.81 26.92
N ILE A 157 3.12 -11.58 27.04
CA ILE A 157 3.76 -11.10 28.26
C ILE A 157 2.78 -11.14 29.44
N GLY A 158 1.56 -10.66 29.23
CA GLY A 158 0.52 -10.64 30.27
C GLY A 158 0.13 -12.05 30.74
N VAL A 159 0.01 -13.00 29.81
CA VAL A 159 -0.26 -14.41 30.15
C VAL A 159 0.88 -15.02 30.95
N ILE A 160 2.15 -14.77 30.56
CA ILE A 160 3.31 -15.27 31.29
C ILE A 160 3.37 -14.66 32.70
N ALA A 161 3.24 -13.35 32.82
CA ALA A 161 3.26 -12.66 34.11
C ALA A 161 2.12 -13.15 35.01
N GLY A 162 0.91 -13.28 34.49
CA GLY A 162 -0.24 -13.82 35.23
C GLY A 162 -0.05 -15.27 35.65
N ALA A 163 0.55 -16.10 34.80
CA ALA A 163 0.86 -17.49 35.14
C ALA A 163 1.90 -17.59 36.27
N LEU A 164 2.93 -16.75 36.24
CA LEU A 164 3.95 -16.68 37.31
C LEU A 164 3.35 -16.22 38.64
N GLN A 165 2.46 -15.21 38.61
CA GLN A 165 1.77 -14.71 39.79
C GLN A 165 0.74 -15.69 40.36
N GLY A 166 0.12 -16.53 39.53
CA GLY A 166 -0.86 -17.52 40.01
C GLY A 166 -0.25 -18.79 40.59
N PHE A 167 1.05 -19.00 40.41
CA PHE A 167 1.77 -20.16 40.93
C PHE A 167 2.23 -19.98 42.39
N TYR A 168 2.47 -18.73 42.81
CA TYR A 168 2.92 -18.36 44.17
C TYR A 168 1.84 -17.56 44.89
#